data_AF-A0A2D9FR50-F1
#
_entry.id   AF-A0A2D9FR50-F1
#
_cell.length_a   1.000
_cell.length_b   1.000
_cell.length_c   1.000
_cell.angle_alpha   90.00
_cell.angle_beta   90.00
_cell.angle_gamma   90.00
#
_symmetry.space_group_name_H-M   'P 1'
#
loop_
_entity.id
_entity.type
_entity.pdbx_description
1 polymer ?
#
loop_
_entity_poly.entity_id
_entity_poly.type
_entity_poly.pdbx_seq_one_letter_code
_entity_poly.pdbx_strand_id
1 'polypeptide(L)'
;MSKDLDNHQAVLHELVDEITSGTLFDLNLKDVIADLDIEGKVWVLGAGKASVEMAKQLEDLFGDAIRDGMIVAPESTRELDRIQVFEGAHPYPDENSVSASYELCQLAANIPETDTVLFCLSGGASALFCIPSSGIEMDEFRNTYELLLNSGASIHEINAVRKHISDTGGGKFGKLFSDHRLVSLILSDVPGDDVDVVGSGPTVADSTRFRDAFHVLKKYQLWDQVSHSVRIHISKGMHGDITENPQKGEEVWEKHQLRVISGAKILADNVGAWLGENDFNVKVAGQAYDMETHKISKKLCGDAISVLGKKGAVNAPAALVYFGESMVNVSGSGKGGRNQHLALTAAISIEGQHPISLLSFATDGVDGPTDAAGAIVNSKTTLAARKQKLEPENYLQAYDSYHFHEQMETLIKTNPTGNNLMDLQVVLAGKRSE
;
A
#
# COMPACT_ATOMS: atom_id res chain seq x y z
N MET A 1 -18.68 -31.57 -8.42
CA MET A 1 -17.99 -31.77 -7.13
C MET A 1 -16.47 -31.77 -7.24
N SER A 2 -15.77 -32.79 -7.79
CA SER A 2 -14.29 -32.69 -7.93
C SER A 2 -13.90 -31.62 -8.94
N LYS A 3 -14.56 -31.62 -10.11
CA LYS A 3 -14.31 -30.69 -11.21
C LYS A 3 -14.39 -29.20 -10.81
N ASP A 4 -15.32 -28.84 -9.91
CA ASP A 4 -15.46 -27.45 -9.45
C ASP A 4 -14.28 -27.03 -8.56
N LEU A 5 -13.82 -27.91 -7.66
CA LEU A 5 -12.65 -27.64 -6.82
C LEU A 5 -11.36 -27.60 -7.64
N ASP A 6 -11.23 -28.49 -8.63
CA ASP A 6 -10.09 -28.52 -9.55
C ASP A 6 -10.06 -27.21 -10.39
N ASN A 7 -11.22 -26.76 -10.88
CA ASN A 7 -11.36 -25.47 -11.56
C ASN A 7 -11.03 -24.29 -10.64
N HIS A 8 -11.54 -24.28 -9.41
CA HIS A 8 -11.21 -23.23 -8.45
C HIS A 8 -9.71 -23.16 -8.18
N GLN A 9 -9.02 -24.30 -8.04
CA GLN A 9 -7.56 -24.29 -7.83
C GLN A 9 -6.84 -23.71 -9.03
N ALA A 10 -7.19 -24.12 -10.25
CA ALA A 10 -6.59 -23.56 -11.47
C ALA A 10 -6.75 -22.04 -11.53
N VAL A 11 -7.98 -21.54 -11.35
CA VAL A 11 -8.28 -20.10 -11.36
C VAL A 11 -7.54 -19.33 -10.28
N LEU A 12 -7.44 -19.88 -9.05
CA LEU A 12 -6.73 -19.19 -7.97
C LEU A 12 -5.21 -19.16 -8.18
N HIS A 13 -4.63 -20.19 -8.82
CA HIS A 13 -3.22 -20.16 -9.19
C HIS A 13 -2.94 -19.16 -10.31
N GLU A 14 -3.77 -19.15 -11.36
CA GLU A 14 -3.67 -18.17 -12.44
C GLU A 14 -3.84 -16.73 -11.91
N LEU A 15 -4.76 -16.53 -10.95
CA LEU A 15 -4.90 -15.25 -10.27
C LEU A 15 -3.62 -14.81 -9.55
N VAL A 16 -2.92 -15.73 -8.87
CA VAL A 16 -1.64 -15.40 -8.22
C VAL A 16 -0.60 -15.00 -9.27
N ASP A 17 -0.56 -15.68 -10.42
CA ASP A 17 0.34 -15.34 -11.52
C ASP A 17 0.04 -13.94 -12.07
N GLU A 18 -1.24 -13.61 -12.29
CA GLU A 18 -1.67 -12.27 -12.74
C GLU A 18 -1.29 -11.18 -11.72
N ILE A 19 -1.57 -11.39 -10.43
CA ILE A 19 -1.16 -10.44 -9.37
C ILE A 19 0.36 -10.26 -9.39
N THR A 20 1.13 -11.35 -9.39
CA THR A 20 2.60 -11.26 -9.32
C THR A 20 3.25 -10.69 -10.58
N SER A 21 2.58 -10.79 -11.73
CA SER A 21 3.03 -10.21 -13.00
C SER A 21 2.85 -8.69 -13.07
N GLY A 22 2.03 -8.11 -12.19
CA GLY A 22 1.76 -6.68 -12.17
C GLY A 22 0.46 -6.26 -12.88
N THR A 23 -0.17 -7.15 -13.66
CA THR A 23 -1.29 -6.82 -14.56
C THR A 23 -2.53 -6.30 -13.82
N LEU A 24 -2.77 -6.78 -12.60
CA LEU A 24 -3.94 -6.40 -11.81
C LEU A 24 -3.72 -5.17 -10.92
N PHE A 25 -2.57 -4.49 -11.02
CA PHE A 25 -2.32 -3.23 -10.31
C PHE A 25 -2.67 -1.99 -11.14
N ASP A 26 -3.28 -2.15 -12.32
CA ASP A 26 -3.65 -1.02 -13.16
C ASP A 26 -4.58 -0.06 -12.41
N LEU A 27 -4.20 1.21 -12.38
CA LEU A 27 -4.99 2.25 -11.72
C LEU A 27 -6.14 2.63 -12.66
N ASN A 28 -7.36 2.80 -12.15
CA ASN A 28 -8.42 3.44 -12.92
C ASN A 28 -8.50 4.92 -12.52
N LEU A 29 -7.50 5.71 -12.92
CA LEU A 29 -7.47 7.14 -12.60
C LEU A 29 -8.65 7.90 -13.21
N LYS A 30 -9.22 7.42 -14.32
CA LYS A 30 -10.33 8.07 -15.01
C LYS A 30 -11.52 8.36 -14.08
N ASP A 31 -11.92 7.39 -13.27
CA ASP A 31 -13.04 7.55 -12.34
C ASP A 31 -12.65 8.44 -11.14
N VAL A 32 -11.39 8.38 -10.70
CA VAL A 32 -10.86 9.21 -9.61
C VAL A 32 -10.83 10.69 -9.99
N ILE A 33 -10.62 10.98 -11.28
CA ILE A 33 -10.48 12.35 -11.77
C ILE A 33 -11.74 12.91 -12.45
N ALA A 34 -12.79 12.10 -12.59
CA ALA A 34 -13.98 12.45 -13.39
C ALA A 34 -14.73 13.70 -12.87
N ASP A 35 -14.63 13.98 -11.58
CA ASP A 35 -15.27 15.10 -10.89
C ASP A 35 -14.32 16.27 -10.60
N LEU A 36 -13.08 16.24 -11.11
CA LEU A 36 -12.12 17.29 -10.85
C LEU A 36 -12.46 18.58 -11.60
N ASP A 37 -12.31 19.69 -10.91
CA ASP A 37 -12.38 21.04 -11.48
C ASP A 37 -11.03 21.38 -12.12
N ILE A 38 -10.92 21.10 -13.43
CA ILE A 38 -9.74 21.39 -14.24
C ILE A 38 -9.96 22.70 -14.98
N GLU A 39 -9.10 23.68 -14.72
CA GLU A 39 -9.08 24.96 -15.43
C GLU A 39 -7.69 25.23 -16.03
N GLY A 40 -7.65 26.03 -17.10
CA GLY A 40 -6.41 26.39 -17.76
C GLY A 40 -5.68 25.19 -18.37
N LYS A 41 -4.35 25.24 -18.37
CA LYS A 41 -3.52 24.10 -18.74
C LYS A 41 -3.26 23.19 -17.54
N VAL A 42 -2.92 21.94 -17.82
CA VAL A 42 -2.61 20.94 -16.79
C VAL A 42 -1.11 20.79 -16.63
N TRP A 43 -0.63 20.79 -15.39
CA TRP A 43 0.74 20.47 -15.03
C TRP A 43 0.76 19.20 -14.20
N VAL A 44 1.58 18.22 -14.57
CA VAL A 44 1.66 16.93 -13.86
C VAL A 44 2.98 16.85 -13.13
N LEU A 45 2.92 16.93 -11.81
CA LEU A 45 4.08 16.85 -10.91
C LEU A 45 3.96 15.59 -10.06
N GLY A 46 5.04 15.07 -9.49
CA GLY A 46 4.91 13.91 -8.62
C GLY A 46 6.20 13.27 -8.16
N ALA A 47 6.07 12.39 -7.18
CA ALA A 47 7.18 11.57 -6.70
C ALA A 47 6.68 10.26 -6.08
N GLY A 48 7.42 9.18 -6.32
CA GLY A 48 7.08 7.85 -5.80
C GLY A 48 7.32 6.72 -6.80
N LYS A 49 7.30 5.48 -6.29
CA LYS A 49 7.48 4.26 -7.09
C LYS A 49 6.44 4.09 -8.20
N ALA A 50 5.20 4.49 -7.95
CA ALA A 50 4.08 4.36 -8.88
C ALA A 50 3.74 5.68 -9.60
N SER A 51 4.43 6.78 -9.28
CA SER A 51 4.10 8.09 -9.85
C SER A 51 4.31 8.17 -11.36
N VAL A 52 5.20 7.35 -11.94
CA VAL A 52 5.38 7.26 -13.40
C VAL A 52 4.18 6.59 -14.07
N GLU A 53 3.63 5.52 -13.48
CA GLU A 53 2.38 4.89 -13.95
C GLU A 53 1.21 5.87 -13.87
N MET A 54 1.07 6.53 -12.72
CA MET A 54 0.02 7.55 -12.52
C MET A 54 0.13 8.65 -13.59
N ALA A 55 1.35 9.15 -13.83
CA ALA A 55 1.60 10.16 -14.84
C ALA A 55 1.27 9.68 -16.25
N LYS A 56 1.58 8.42 -16.59
CA LYS A 56 1.27 7.86 -17.92
C LYS A 56 -0.23 7.87 -18.19
N GLN A 57 -1.03 7.42 -17.24
CA GLN A 57 -2.48 7.45 -17.37
C GLN A 57 -3.03 8.88 -17.49
N LEU A 58 -2.42 9.85 -16.78
CA LEU A 58 -2.78 11.26 -16.95
C LEU A 58 -2.43 11.78 -18.36
N GLU A 59 -1.32 11.35 -18.97
CA GLU A 59 -1.02 11.67 -20.37
C GLU A 59 -2.09 11.12 -21.32
N ASP A 60 -2.50 9.86 -21.12
CA ASP A 60 -3.53 9.22 -21.94
C ASP A 60 -4.90 9.92 -21.79
N LEU A 61 -5.21 10.45 -20.59
CA LEU A 61 -6.46 11.13 -20.29
C LEU A 61 -6.50 12.59 -20.75
N PHE A 62 -5.41 13.34 -20.55
CA PHE A 62 -5.36 14.79 -20.79
C PHE A 62 -4.66 15.18 -22.09
N GLY A 63 -3.75 14.36 -22.63
CA GLY A 63 -3.06 14.61 -23.89
C GLY A 63 -2.52 16.04 -24.02
N ASP A 64 -2.98 16.75 -25.06
CA ASP A 64 -2.59 18.14 -25.38
C ASP A 64 -2.97 19.20 -24.31
N ALA A 65 -3.81 18.84 -23.34
CA ALA A 65 -4.11 19.71 -22.20
C ALA A 65 -2.93 19.83 -21.23
N ILE A 66 -2.03 18.82 -21.20
CA ILE A 66 -0.81 18.87 -20.40
C ILE A 66 0.18 19.86 -21.04
N ARG A 67 0.58 20.86 -20.25
CA ARG A 67 1.53 21.90 -20.63
C ARG A 67 2.97 21.45 -20.46
N ASP A 68 3.26 20.80 -19.34
CA ASP A 68 4.56 20.25 -18.94
C ASP A 68 4.37 19.37 -17.70
N GLY A 69 5.40 18.65 -17.29
CA GLY A 69 5.36 17.87 -16.07
C GLY A 69 6.71 17.30 -15.67
N MET A 70 6.81 16.89 -14.40
CA MET A 70 8.01 16.31 -13.83
C MET A 70 7.68 15.29 -12.73
N ILE A 71 8.24 14.09 -12.84
CA ILE A 71 8.11 13.00 -11.87
C ILE A 71 9.49 12.61 -11.33
N VAL A 72 9.58 12.36 -10.01
CA VAL A 72 10.78 11.79 -9.38
C VAL A 72 10.52 10.34 -8.95
N ALA A 73 11.28 9.38 -9.49
CA ALA A 73 11.06 7.95 -9.30
C ALA A 73 12.37 7.16 -9.14
N PRO A 74 12.36 5.91 -8.62
CA PRO A 74 13.58 5.12 -8.46
C PRO A 74 14.24 4.72 -9.78
N GLU A 75 13.46 4.59 -10.84
CA GLU A 75 13.94 4.20 -12.17
C GLU A 75 13.20 5.01 -13.24
N SER A 76 13.90 5.45 -14.28
CA SER A 76 13.29 6.14 -15.43
C SER A 76 12.84 5.16 -16.53
N THR A 77 12.14 4.08 -16.17
CA THR A 77 11.90 2.93 -17.08
C THR A 77 10.86 3.16 -18.16
N ARG A 78 10.09 4.25 -18.12
CA ARG A 78 8.99 4.49 -19.06
C ARG A 78 9.16 5.80 -19.81
N GLU A 79 9.02 5.73 -21.13
CA GLU A 79 8.91 6.89 -21.99
C GLU A 79 7.53 7.55 -21.79
N LEU A 80 7.54 8.74 -21.20
CA LEU A 80 6.41 9.66 -21.16
C LEU A 80 6.61 10.69 -22.28
N ASP A 81 5.52 11.12 -22.91
CA ASP A 81 5.58 11.97 -24.11
C ASP A 81 5.77 13.45 -23.77
N ARG A 82 5.27 13.89 -22.62
CA ARG A 82 5.16 15.29 -22.19
C ARG A 82 5.76 15.56 -20.83
N ILE A 83 5.90 14.52 -20.01
CA ILE A 83 6.31 14.60 -18.62
C ILE A 83 7.73 14.07 -18.50
N GLN A 84 8.61 14.82 -17.83
CA GLN A 84 10.00 14.40 -17.63
C GLN A 84 10.10 13.50 -16.39
N VAL A 85 10.90 12.44 -16.46
CA VAL A 85 11.17 11.56 -15.32
C VAL A 85 12.61 11.74 -14.87
N PHE A 86 12.79 12.06 -13.60
CA PHE A 86 14.09 12.18 -12.94
C PHE A 86 14.26 11.02 -11.96
N GLU A 87 15.47 10.48 -11.92
CA GLU A 87 15.81 9.40 -11.01
C GLU A 87 16.20 9.93 -9.62
N GLY A 88 15.82 9.20 -8.58
CA GLY A 88 16.26 9.41 -7.22
C GLY A 88 16.42 8.08 -6.48
N ALA A 89 17.06 8.09 -5.32
CA ALA A 89 17.28 6.88 -4.53
C ALA A 89 16.20 6.61 -3.49
N HIS A 90 15.89 5.33 -3.32
CA HIS A 90 15.03 4.78 -2.28
C HIS A 90 15.64 3.44 -1.80
N PRO A 91 15.67 3.11 -0.48
CA PRO A 91 14.96 3.77 0.63
C PRO A 91 15.70 4.94 1.29
N TYR A 92 16.94 5.20 0.88
CA TYR A 92 17.77 6.28 1.41
C TYR A 92 17.97 7.33 0.32
N PRO A 93 17.80 8.63 0.64
CA PRO A 93 17.98 9.69 -0.34
C PRO A 93 19.46 9.81 -0.75
N ASP A 94 19.69 10.24 -1.98
CA ASP A 94 21.01 10.55 -2.54
C ASP A 94 21.04 11.95 -3.19
N GLU A 95 22.17 12.31 -3.81
CA GLU A 95 22.31 13.61 -4.48
C GLU A 95 21.34 13.78 -5.65
N ASN A 96 20.96 12.68 -6.33
CA ASN A 96 19.99 12.71 -7.42
C ASN A 96 18.59 13.02 -6.89
N SER A 97 18.16 12.41 -5.78
CA SER A 97 16.90 12.75 -5.10
C SER A 97 16.83 14.24 -4.77
N VAL A 98 17.90 14.80 -4.20
CA VAL A 98 17.94 16.22 -3.81
C VAL A 98 17.93 17.14 -5.03
N SER A 99 18.75 16.84 -6.04
CA SER A 99 18.84 17.65 -7.26
C SER A 99 17.51 17.66 -8.02
N ALA A 100 16.88 16.49 -8.18
CA ALA A 100 15.55 16.37 -8.77
C ALA A 100 14.49 17.11 -7.95
N SER A 101 14.59 17.08 -6.61
CA SER A 101 13.66 17.83 -5.75
C SER A 101 13.78 19.34 -5.93
N TYR A 102 14.99 19.87 -6.10
CA TYR A 102 15.20 21.29 -6.40
C TYR A 102 14.59 21.68 -7.75
N GLU A 103 14.82 20.90 -8.79
CA GLU A 103 14.23 21.14 -10.12
C GLU A 103 12.69 21.09 -10.07
N LEU A 104 12.11 20.13 -9.34
CA LEU A 104 10.66 20.02 -9.18
C LEU A 104 10.08 21.24 -8.46
N CYS A 105 10.73 21.70 -7.39
CA CYS A 105 10.34 22.92 -6.67
C CYS A 105 10.48 24.18 -7.54
N GLN A 106 11.51 24.27 -8.37
CA GLN A 106 11.68 25.38 -9.31
C GLN A 106 10.59 25.39 -10.38
N LEU A 107 10.25 24.24 -10.95
CA LEU A 107 9.14 24.10 -11.89
C LEU A 107 7.84 24.55 -11.23
N ALA A 108 7.53 23.99 -10.06
CA ALA A 108 6.34 24.31 -9.26
C ALA A 108 6.17 25.82 -9.02
N ALA A 109 7.24 26.51 -8.63
CA ALA A 109 7.20 27.94 -8.33
C ALA A 109 6.91 28.84 -9.55
N ASN A 110 7.08 28.34 -10.78
CA ASN A 110 6.87 29.09 -12.01
C ASN A 110 5.54 28.75 -12.72
N ILE A 111 4.71 27.88 -12.13
CA ILE A 111 3.42 27.51 -12.71
C ILE A 111 2.45 28.70 -12.60
N PRO A 112 1.75 29.08 -13.69
CA PRO A 112 0.71 30.12 -13.62
C PRO A 112 -0.45 29.75 -12.69
N GLU A 113 -0.90 30.69 -11.87
CA GLU A 113 -2.04 30.50 -10.94
C GLU A 113 -3.38 30.14 -11.63
N THR A 114 -3.49 30.44 -12.93
CA THR A 114 -4.67 30.10 -13.75
C THR A 114 -4.74 28.63 -14.16
N ASP A 115 -3.64 27.91 -14.01
CA ASP A 115 -3.50 26.51 -14.43
C ASP A 115 -3.75 25.55 -13.25
N THR A 116 -4.06 24.30 -13.59
CA THR A 116 -4.28 23.22 -12.61
C THR A 116 -3.03 22.35 -12.48
N VAL A 117 -2.66 22.04 -11.23
CA VAL A 117 -1.56 21.12 -10.88
C VAL A 117 -2.14 19.80 -10.41
N LEU A 118 -1.77 18.71 -11.08
CA LEU A 118 -2.02 17.33 -10.64
C LEU A 118 -0.73 16.78 -10.03
N PHE A 119 -0.77 16.45 -8.74
CA PHE A 119 0.39 15.95 -8.01
C PHE A 119 0.24 14.45 -7.71
N CYS A 120 1.01 13.60 -8.39
CA CYS A 120 1.03 12.14 -8.24
C CYS A 120 1.99 11.70 -7.13
N LEU A 121 1.45 11.23 -6.02
CA LEU A 121 2.21 10.80 -4.86
C LEU A 121 1.99 9.32 -4.58
N SER A 122 3.06 8.56 -4.36
CA SER A 122 2.97 7.16 -3.93
C SER A 122 4.04 6.79 -2.90
N GLY A 123 4.03 5.53 -2.47
CA GLY A 123 5.07 4.95 -1.62
C GLY A 123 6.50 5.23 -2.13
N GLY A 124 7.41 5.46 -1.18
CA GLY A 124 8.83 5.77 -1.42
C GLY A 124 9.17 7.25 -1.63
N ALA A 125 8.17 8.12 -1.79
CA ALA A 125 8.39 9.54 -2.07
C ALA A 125 9.22 10.28 -1.01
N SER A 126 9.23 9.86 0.27
CA SER A 126 10.02 10.53 1.32
C SER A 126 11.52 10.56 1.04
N ALA A 127 12.07 9.56 0.33
CA ALA A 127 13.49 9.50 -0.04
C ALA A 127 13.76 9.99 -1.46
N LEU A 128 12.74 9.95 -2.33
CA LEU A 128 12.82 10.41 -3.71
C LEU A 128 12.69 11.93 -3.81
N PHE A 129 11.76 12.51 -3.04
CA PHE A 129 11.42 13.93 -3.07
C PHE A 129 11.70 14.61 -1.73
N CYS A 130 12.98 14.95 -1.52
CA CYS A 130 13.48 15.54 -0.30
C CYS A 130 14.56 16.58 -0.56
N ILE A 131 14.54 17.67 0.21
CA ILE A 131 15.60 18.66 0.26
C ILE A 131 16.01 18.78 1.73
N PRO A 132 17.27 18.48 2.12
CA PRO A 132 17.72 18.67 3.48
C PRO A 132 17.51 20.12 3.92
N SER A 133 16.97 20.32 5.12
CA SER A 133 16.80 21.68 5.63
C SER A 133 18.14 22.38 5.84
N SER A 134 18.13 23.71 5.65
CA SER A 134 19.33 24.55 5.72
C SER A 134 20.25 24.22 6.91
N GLY A 135 21.52 23.96 6.58
CA GLY A 135 22.58 23.62 7.54
C GLY A 135 22.72 22.14 7.87
N ILE A 136 21.94 21.26 7.26
CA ILE A 136 22.12 19.80 7.32
C ILE A 136 22.75 19.33 6.01
N GLU A 137 23.92 18.69 6.09
CA GLU A 137 24.60 18.15 4.92
C GLU A 137 23.96 16.84 4.44
N MET A 138 24.16 16.49 3.17
CA MET A 138 23.51 15.33 2.55
C MET A 138 23.81 14.01 3.29
N ASP A 139 25.06 13.78 3.67
CA ASP A 139 25.47 12.59 4.41
C ASP A 139 24.81 12.51 5.80
N GLU A 140 24.63 13.66 6.45
CA GLU A 140 23.99 13.76 7.77
C GLU A 140 22.49 13.48 7.68
N PHE A 141 21.86 14.00 6.63
CA PHE A 141 20.46 13.76 6.30
C PHE A 141 20.21 12.27 6.01
N ARG A 142 21.02 11.67 5.14
CA ARG A 142 20.96 10.24 4.80
C ARG A 142 21.18 9.34 6.02
N ASN A 143 22.21 9.61 6.82
CA ASN A 143 22.48 8.85 8.04
C ASN A 143 21.30 8.92 9.04
N THR A 144 20.63 10.07 9.12
CA THR A 144 19.41 10.19 9.95
C THR A 144 18.28 9.29 9.43
N TYR A 145 18.10 9.17 8.11
CA TYR A 145 17.13 8.24 7.52
C TYR A 145 17.47 6.78 7.84
N GLU A 146 18.75 6.40 7.75
CA GLU A 146 19.24 5.06 8.08
C GLU A 146 18.98 4.71 9.55
N LEU A 147 19.31 5.61 10.47
CA LEU A 147 19.04 5.44 11.90
C LEU A 147 17.55 5.27 12.20
N LEU A 148 16.69 6.10 11.59
CA LEU A 148 15.24 6.04 11.79
C LEU A 148 14.64 4.71 11.30
N LEU A 149 15.00 4.28 10.08
CA LEU A 149 14.49 3.03 9.51
C LEU A 149 14.93 1.79 10.28
N ASN A 150 16.11 1.83 10.90
CA ASN A 150 16.64 0.71 11.70
C ASN A 150 16.23 0.77 13.18
N SER A 151 15.42 1.75 13.60
CA SER A 151 15.09 1.97 15.03
C SER A 151 13.90 1.18 15.56
N GLY A 152 13.09 0.58 14.68
CA GLY A 152 11.80 -0.01 15.06
C GLY A 152 10.72 1.02 15.41
N ALA A 153 10.92 2.29 15.07
CA ALA A 153 9.88 3.32 15.16
C ALA A 153 8.74 3.08 14.16
N SER A 154 7.52 3.46 14.55
CA SER A 154 6.39 3.41 13.63
C SER A 154 6.55 4.42 12.49
N ILE A 155 5.86 4.20 11.37
CA ILE A 155 5.97 5.10 10.20
C ILE A 155 5.56 6.55 10.54
N HIS A 156 4.56 6.74 11.39
CA HIS A 156 4.15 8.07 11.86
C HIS A 156 5.27 8.77 12.65
N GLU A 157 5.97 8.04 13.51
CA GLU A 157 7.10 8.58 14.30
C GLU A 157 8.30 8.89 13.43
N ILE A 158 8.63 8.01 12.48
CA ILE A 158 9.69 8.24 11.50
C ILE A 158 9.39 9.51 10.69
N ASN A 159 8.15 9.66 10.21
CA ASN A 159 7.74 10.81 9.43
C ASN A 159 7.70 12.10 10.26
N ALA A 160 7.38 12.05 11.55
CA ALA A 160 7.50 13.21 12.43
C ALA A 160 8.92 13.77 12.39
N VAL A 161 9.96 12.93 12.42
CA VAL A 161 11.35 13.41 12.30
C VAL A 161 11.64 13.89 10.87
N ARG A 162 11.34 13.09 9.84
CA ARG A 162 11.68 13.40 8.44
C ARG A 162 11.10 14.73 7.95
N LYS A 163 9.84 15.02 8.31
CA LYS A 163 9.17 16.29 7.95
C LYS A 163 9.88 17.51 8.54
N HIS A 164 10.49 17.37 9.72
CA HIS A 164 11.15 18.47 10.45
C HIS A 164 12.64 18.61 10.12
N ILE A 165 13.17 17.84 9.17
CA ILE A 165 14.54 17.98 8.67
C ILE A 165 14.60 18.11 7.15
N SER A 166 13.43 18.18 6.48
CA SER A 166 13.29 18.31 5.03
C SER A 166 12.48 19.55 4.67
N ASP A 167 12.85 20.24 3.60
CA ASP A 167 12.17 21.43 3.07
C ASP A 167 11.06 21.13 2.04
N THR A 168 10.78 19.85 1.78
CA THR A 168 9.67 19.42 0.89
C THR A 168 8.49 18.81 1.65
N GLY A 169 8.75 18.08 2.75
CA GLY A 169 7.74 17.35 3.52
C GLY A 169 6.87 18.24 4.41
N GLY A 170 5.82 17.66 5.00
CA GLY A 170 4.97 18.34 5.99
C GLY A 170 4.21 19.55 5.42
N GLY A 171 3.77 19.47 4.17
CA GLY A 171 2.99 20.51 3.51
C GLY A 171 3.82 21.65 2.92
N LYS A 172 5.15 21.66 3.09
CA LYS A 172 6.02 22.73 2.59
C LYS A 172 5.97 22.87 1.07
N PHE A 173 5.90 21.76 0.33
CA PHE A 173 5.71 21.81 -1.12
C PHE A 173 4.31 22.28 -1.49
N GLY A 174 3.27 21.80 -0.80
CA GLY A 174 1.89 22.27 -0.98
C GLY A 174 1.72 23.78 -0.82
N LYS A 175 2.50 24.38 0.08
CA LYS A 175 2.51 25.84 0.30
C LYS A 175 2.88 26.65 -0.95
N LEU A 176 3.66 26.09 -1.88
CA LEU A 176 3.97 26.74 -3.16
C LEU A 176 2.72 26.94 -4.04
N PHE A 177 1.65 26.19 -3.76
CA PHE A 177 0.40 26.19 -4.52
C PHE A 177 -0.76 26.83 -3.76
N SER A 178 -0.49 27.69 -2.77
CA SER A 178 -1.53 28.27 -1.92
C SER A 178 -2.61 29.02 -2.71
N ASP A 179 -2.26 29.60 -3.86
CA ASP A 179 -3.16 30.34 -4.75
C ASP A 179 -3.64 29.53 -5.98
N HIS A 180 -3.02 28.37 -6.23
CA HIS A 180 -3.26 27.50 -7.38
C HIS A 180 -4.38 26.49 -7.13
N ARG A 181 -4.90 25.91 -8.22
CA ARG A 181 -5.70 24.67 -8.13
C ARG A 181 -4.76 23.48 -8.06
N LEU A 182 -4.64 22.89 -6.88
CA LEU A 182 -3.84 21.69 -6.64
C LEU A 182 -4.76 20.50 -6.44
N VAL A 183 -4.52 19.41 -7.18
CA VAL A 183 -5.13 18.11 -6.91
C VAL A 183 -4.02 17.12 -6.59
N SER A 184 -3.95 16.65 -5.35
CA SER A 184 -3.02 15.57 -5.00
C SER A 184 -3.70 14.22 -5.15
N LEU A 185 -3.21 13.42 -6.10
CA LEU A 185 -3.57 12.02 -6.30
C LEU A 185 -2.59 11.18 -5.49
N ILE A 186 -3.07 10.53 -4.43
CA ILE A 186 -2.24 9.81 -3.48
C ILE A 186 -2.54 8.32 -3.59
N LEU A 187 -1.61 7.53 -4.14
CA LEU A 187 -1.68 6.08 -4.08
C LEU A 187 -1.12 5.61 -2.73
N SER A 188 -2.02 5.21 -1.83
CA SER A 188 -1.67 4.74 -0.50
C SER A 188 -1.38 3.24 -0.50
N ASP A 189 -0.19 2.89 -0.02
CA ASP A 189 0.26 1.56 0.37
C ASP A 189 0.28 1.39 1.91
N VAL A 190 -0.29 2.35 2.65
CA VAL A 190 -0.29 2.38 4.13
C VAL A 190 -1.66 1.95 4.66
N PRO A 191 -1.71 1.10 5.72
CA PRO A 191 -2.95 0.79 6.44
C PRO A 191 -3.73 2.04 6.87
N GLY A 192 -5.02 2.09 6.53
CA GLY A 192 -5.92 3.18 6.90
C GLY A 192 -5.91 4.39 5.96
N ASP A 193 -5.13 4.36 4.88
CA ASP A 193 -5.09 5.41 3.84
C ASP A 193 -4.76 6.81 4.38
N ASP A 194 -3.86 6.88 5.38
CA ASP A 194 -3.47 8.14 6.01
C ASP A 194 -2.58 9.00 5.09
N VAL A 195 -3.19 10.07 4.59
CA VAL A 195 -2.58 10.99 3.62
C VAL A 195 -1.36 11.74 4.14
N ASP A 196 -1.25 11.94 5.46
CA ASP A 196 -0.11 12.65 6.05
C ASP A 196 1.14 11.77 6.18
N VAL A 197 0.98 10.46 5.94
CA VAL A 197 2.03 9.45 6.02
C VAL A 197 2.68 9.20 4.67
N VAL A 198 1.90 9.13 3.59
CA VAL A 198 2.43 8.83 2.25
C VAL A 198 3.40 9.93 1.83
N GLY A 199 4.64 9.54 1.53
CA GLY A 199 5.68 10.47 1.10
C GLY A 199 6.05 11.56 2.10
N SER A 200 5.73 11.41 3.40
CA SER A 200 5.85 12.48 4.40
C SER A 200 5.01 13.72 4.08
N GLY A 201 3.89 13.54 3.37
CA GLY A 201 2.84 14.55 3.16
C GLY A 201 3.35 15.87 2.57
N PRO A 202 4.04 15.90 1.41
CA PRO A 202 4.60 17.13 0.86
C PRO A 202 3.54 18.20 0.55
N THR A 203 2.32 17.77 0.19
CA THR A 203 1.17 18.63 -0.08
C THR A 203 0.12 18.61 1.02
N VAL A 204 0.39 18.01 2.19
CA VAL A 204 -0.58 17.86 3.28
C VAL A 204 -0.06 18.57 4.52
N ALA A 205 -0.90 19.39 5.15
CA ALA A 205 -0.54 20.07 6.39
C ALA A 205 -0.14 19.08 7.49
N ASP A 206 0.91 19.41 8.24
CA ASP A 206 1.49 18.59 9.27
C ASP A 206 0.71 18.70 10.60
N SER A 207 0.46 17.55 11.22
CA SER A 207 -0.13 17.43 12.56
C SER A 207 0.92 17.39 13.67
N THR A 208 2.18 17.16 13.31
CA THR A 208 3.33 17.05 14.22
C THR A 208 4.10 18.36 14.32
N ARG A 209 4.93 18.47 15.35
CA ARG A 209 5.78 19.64 15.64
C ARG A 209 7.23 19.24 15.89
N PHE A 210 8.14 20.22 15.89
CA PHE A 210 9.57 19.99 16.21
C PHE A 210 9.78 19.25 17.55
N ARG A 211 8.90 19.48 18.52
CA ARG A 211 8.93 18.77 19.81
C ARG A 211 8.67 17.27 19.66
N ASP A 212 7.79 16.87 18.76
CA ASP A 212 7.48 15.47 18.49
C ASP A 212 8.67 14.78 17.83
N ALA A 213 9.30 15.45 16.85
CA ALA A 213 10.55 14.97 16.25
C ALA A 213 11.65 14.74 17.32
N PHE A 214 11.82 15.68 18.24
CA PHE A 214 12.74 15.52 19.37
C PHE A 214 12.37 14.32 20.28
N HIS A 215 11.08 14.18 20.63
CA HIS A 215 10.62 13.08 21.46
C HIS A 215 10.85 11.72 20.82
N VAL A 216 10.62 11.58 19.50
CA VAL A 216 10.91 10.34 18.76
C VAL A 216 12.40 10.03 18.84
N LEU A 217 13.28 10.99 18.51
CA LEU A 217 14.71 10.79 18.58
C LEU A 217 15.19 10.39 19.99
N LYS A 218 14.57 10.92 21.04
CA LYS A 218 14.88 10.53 22.42
C LYS A 218 14.33 9.16 22.79
N LYS A 219 13.08 8.85 22.43
CA LYS A 219 12.41 7.57 22.70
C LYS A 219 13.22 6.38 22.18
N TYR A 220 13.76 6.52 20.97
CA TYR A 220 14.56 5.48 20.31
C TYR A 220 16.08 5.62 20.53
N GLN A 221 16.51 6.47 21.47
CA GLN A 221 17.93 6.70 21.80
C GLN A 221 18.79 7.15 20.61
N LEU A 222 18.18 7.81 19.62
CA LEU A 222 18.83 8.30 18.41
C LEU A 222 19.36 9.73 18.54
N TRP A 223 18.86 10.53 19.49
CA TRP A 223 19.23 11.94 19.64
C TRP A 223 20.75 12.18 19.70
N ASP A 224 21.45 11.32 20.45
CA ASP A 224 22.89 11.46 20.62
C ASP A 224 23.68 10.83 19.45
N GLN A 225 23.01 10.05 18.58
CA GLN A 225 23.57 9.38 17.40
C GLN A 225 23.44 10.22 16.12
N VAL A 226 22.38 11.03 15.97
CA VAL A 226 22.25 11.95 14.84
C VAL A 226 23.32 13.05 14.90
N SER A 227 23.62 13.67 13.75
CA SER A 227 24.66 14.69 13.63
C SER A 227 24.37 15.94 14.48
N HIS A 228 25.41 16.73 14.72
CA HIS A 228 25.25 17.98 15.48
C HIS A 228 24.36 19.00 14.76
N SER A 229 24.44 19.07 13.43
CA SER A 229 23.60 19.93 12.59
C SER A 229 22.10 19.61 12.74
N VAL A 230 21.72 18.32 12.69
CA VAL A 230 20.34 17.87 12.89
C VAL A 230 19.84 18.24 14.28
N ARG A 231 20.66 18.02 15.32
CA ARG A 231 20.31 18.45 16.69
C ARG A 231 20.12 19.95 16.79
N ILE A 232 20.99 20.75 16.15
CA ILE A 232 20.86 22.21 16.13
C ILE A 232 19.58 22.62 15.43
N HIS A 233 19.29 22.05 14.25
CA HIS A 233 18.10 22.37 13.47
C HIS A 233 16.82 22.13 14.28
N ILE A 234 16.66 20.93 14.86
CA ILE A 234 15.50 20.58 15.68
C ILE A 234 15.42 21.48 16.93
N SER A 235 16.56 21.74 17.58
CA SER A 235 16.59 22.62 18.76
C SER A 235 16.15 24.04 18.41
N LYS A 236 16.61 24.60 17.28
CA LYS A 236 16.18 25.92 16.78
C LYS A 236 14.68 25.95 16.53
N GLY A 237 14.13 24.93 15.89
CA GLY A 237 12.68 24.78 15.70
C GLY A 237 11.90 24.75 17.02
N MET A 238 12.37 23.97 18.02
CA MET A 238 11.75 23.93 19.35
C MET A 238 11.77 25.27 20.10
N HIS A 239 12.76 26.13 19.84
CA HIS A 239 12.87 27.48 20.41
C HIS A 239 12.14 28.55 19.59
N GLY A 240 11.63 28.21 18.40
CA GLY A 240 10.92 29.13 17.51
C GLY A 240 11.83 29.96 16.60
N ASP A 241 13.12 29.62 16.50
CA ASP A 241 14.07 30.29 15.59
C ASP A 241 13.84 29.89 14.12
N ILE A 242 13.22 28.73 13.91
CA ILE A 242 12.81 28.21 12.61
C ILE A 242 11.29 28.00 12.68
N THR A 243 10.59 28.41 11.63
CA THR A 243 9.13 28.28 11.52
C THR A 243 8.73 26.81 11.47
N GLU A 244 7.60 26.51 12.10
CA GLU A 244 7.01 25.17 12.05
C GLU A 244 6.52 24.81 10.63
N ASN A 245 6.37 23.52 10.36
CA ASN A 245 5.70 23.04 9.14
C ASN A 245 4.26 23.60 9.05
N PRO A 246 3.71 23.83 7.84
CA PRO A 246 2.30 24.18 7.65
C PRO A 246 1.36 23.35 8.54
N GLN A 247 0.72 24.00 9.52
CA GLN A 247 -0.04 23.29 10.55
C GLN A 247 -1.50 23.08 10.14
N LYS A 248 -2.03 21.89 10.46
CA LYS A 248 -3.44 21.57 10.24
C LYS A 248 -4.36 22.57 10.95
N GLY A 249 -5.23 23.24 10.19
CA GLY A 249 -6.20 24.20 10.70
C GLY A 249 -5.69 25.64 10.81
N GLU A 250 -4.39 25.88 10.64
CA GLU A 250 -3.80 27.23 10.49
C GLU A 250 -3.63 27.58 9.01
N GLU A 251 -3.27 26.59 8.18
CA GLU A 251 -3.12 26.72 6.73
C GLU A 251 -4.31 26.05 6.03
N VAL A 252 -5.09 26.82 5.27
CA VAL A 252 -6.25 26.34 4.52
C VAL A 252 -6.07 26.70 3.05
N TRP A 253 -5.76 25.69 2.23
CA TRP A 253 -5.65 25.85 0.77
C TRP A 253 -7.01 25.54 0.14
N GLU A 254 -7.84 26.58 -0.06
CA GLU A 254 -9.24 26.42 -0.51
C GLU A 254 -9.40 25.66 -1.83
N LYS A 255 -8.41 25.79 -2.71
CA LYS A 255 -8.39 25.16 -4.04
C LYS A 255 -7.59 23.84 -4.07
N HIS A 256 -7.22 23.31 -2.91
CA HIS A 256 -6.51 22.04 -2.80
C HIS A 256 -7.49 20.88 -2.60
N GLN A 257 -7.46 19.92 -3.52
CA GLN A 257 -8.23 18.68 -3.44
C GLN A 257 -7.31 17.49 -3.18
N LEU A 258 -7.65 16.69 -2.18
CA LEU A 258 -7.00 15.40 -1.93
C LEU A 258 -7.87 14.28 -2.50
N ARG A 259 -7.27 13.40 -3.29
CA ARG A 259 -7.88 12.15 -3.78
C ARG A 259 -6.99 11.00 -3.37
N VAL A 260 -7.43 10.26 -2.37
CA VAL A 260 -6.72 9.07 -1.88
C VAL A 260 -7.21 7.87 -2.66
N ILE A 261 -6.27 7.17 -3.24
CA ILE A 261 -6.45 5.99 -4.02
C ILE A 261 -5.89 4.85 -3.20
N SER A 262 -6.78 4.02 -2.64
CA SER A 262 -6.35 2.85 -1.88
C SER A 262 -5.85 1.78 -2.85
N GLY A 263 -4.55 1.50 -2.84
CA GLY A 263 -3.99 0.47 -3.72
C GLY A 263 -4.61 -0.91 -3.44
N ALA A 264 -4.88 -1.22 -2.16
CA ALA A 264 -5.51 -2.48 -1.77
C ALA A 264 -6.94 -2.63 -2.32
N LYS A 265 -7.73 -1.54 -2.33
CA LYS A 265 -9.07 -1.53 -2.92
C LYS A 265 -9.01 -1.69 -4.43
N ILE A 266 -8.10 -0.99 -5.11
CA ILE A 266 -7.91 -1.12 -6.56
C ILE A 266 -7.58 -2.56 -6.91
N LEU A 267 -6.60 -3.16 -6.23
CA LEU A 267 -6.24 -4.55 -6.48
C LEU A 267 -7.46 -5.47 -6.27
N ALA A 268 -8.23 -5.28 -5.20
CA ALA A 268 -9.44 -6.07 -4.95
C ALA A 268 -10.52 -5.89 -6.04
N ASP A 269 -10.68 -4.69 -6.59
CA ASP A 269 -11.61 -4.42 -7.69
C ASP A 269 -11.14 -5.05 -9.00
N ASN A 270 -9.86 -4.94 -9.33
CA ASN A 270 -9.26 -5.53 -10.52
C ASN A 270 -9.32 -7.07 -10.47
N VAL A 271 -9.00 -7.66 -9.32
CA VAL A 271 -9.21 -9.09 -9.03
C VAL A 271 -10.68 -9.46 -9.22
N GLY A 272 -11.59 -8.61 -8.75
CA GLY A 272 -13.02 -8.81 -8.92
C GLY A 272 -13.46 -8.78 -10.39
N ALA A 273 -12.96 -7.84 -11.19
CA ALA A 273 -13.24 -7.76 -12.62
C ALA A 273 -12.71 -9.00 -13.35
N TRP A 274 -11.45 -9.37 -13.09
CA TRP A 274 -10.81 -10.55 -13.67
C TRP A 274 -11.56 -11.86 -13.33
N LEU A 275 -12.03 -12.01 -12.09
CA LEU A 275 -12.86 -13.16 -11.70
C LEU A 275 -14.22 -13.17 -12.40
N GLY A 276 -14.78 -12.00 -12.71
CA GLY A 276 -16.00 -11.87 -13.51
C GLY A 276 -15.82 -12.32 -14.95
N GLU A 277 -14.67 -12.02 -15.55
CA GLU A 277 -14.27 -12.52 -16.88
C GLU A 277 -14.04 -14.04 -16.87
N ASN A 278 -13.75 -14.62 -15.72
CA ASN A 278 -13.62 -16.05 -15.46
C ASN A 278 -14.94 -16.72 -14.98
N ASP A 279 -16.10 -16.20 -15.41
CA ASP A 279 -17.44 -16.77 -15.20
C ASP A 279 -17.93 -16.85 -13.73
N PHE A 280 -17.39 -16.05 -12.82
CA PHE A 280 -17.92 -15.94 -11.45
C PHE A 280 -18.88 -14.76 -11.25
N ASN A 281 -19.90 -14.95 -10.41
CA ASN A 281 -20.67 -13.84 -9.86
C ASN A 281 -19.88 -13.21 -8.71
N VAL A 282 -19.43 -11.97 -8.88
CA VAL A 282 -18.43 -11.38 -7.99
C VAL A 282 -19.04 -10.43 -6.97
N LYS A 283 -18.54 -10.53 -5.73
CA LYS A 283 -18.74 -9.50 -4.69
C LYS A 283 -17.40 -9.09 -4.10
N VAL A 284 -17.01 -7.84 -4.34
CA VAL A 284 -15.85 -7.21 -3.70
C VAL A 284 -16.29 -6.50 -2.42
N ALA A 285 -15.49 -6.61 -1.35
CA ALA A 285 -15.67 -5.87 -0.11
C ALA A 285 -15.58 -4.36 -0.36
N GLY A 286 -16.41 -3.57 0.33
CA GLY A 286 -16.41 -2.11 0.18
C GLY A 286 -15.30 -1.41 0.97
N GLN A 287 -14.75 -2.06 2.00
CA GLN A 287 -13.79 -1.50 2.94
C GLN A 287 -12.77 -2.57 3.36
N ALA A 288 -11.56 -2.13 3.69
CA ALA A 288 -10.53 -2.99 4.25
C ALA A 288 -10.99 -3.58 5.59
N TYR A 289 -10.67 -4.85 5.86
CA TYR A 289 -10.81 -5.40 7.20
C TYR A 289 -9.58 -5.06 8.05
N ASP A 290 -9.82 -4.82 9.34
CA ASP A 290 -8.79 -4.75 10.38
C ASP A 290 -9.35 -5.50 11.59
N MET A 291 -9.01 -6.79 11.71
CA MET A 291 -9.52 -7.64 12.78
C MET A 291 -8.67 -8.90 13.00
N GLU A 292 -8.91 -9.57 14.13
CA GLU A 292 -8.26 -10.85 14.43
C GLU A 292 -8.55 -11.92 13.37
N THR A 293 -7.52 -12.72 13.08
CA THR A 293 -7.54 -13.77 12.04
C THR A 293 -8.73 -14.72 12.14
N HIS A 294 -9.09 -15.14 13.36
CA HIS A 294 -10.25 -16.01 13.56
C HIS A 294 -11.59 -15.32 13.22
N LYS A 295 -11.72 -14.01 13.48
CA LYS A 295 -12.95 -13.25 13.18
C LYS A 295 -13.14 -13.11 11.67
N ILE A 296 -12.09 -12.74 10.94
CA ILE A 296 -12.15 -12.64 9.48
C ILE A 296 -12.38 -14.02 8.86
N SER A 297 -11.67 -15.07 9.31
CA SER A 297 -11.88 -16.44 8.82
C SER A 297 -13.34 -16.89 8.97
N LYS A 298 -13.95 -16.66 10.14
CA LYS A 298 -15.38 -16.96 10.38
C LYS A 298 -16.30 -16.22 9.42
N LYS A 299 -16.01 -14.95 9.13
CA LYS A 299 -16.77 -14.15 8.16
C LYS A 299 -16.65 -14.72 6.75
N LEU A 300 -15.43 -14.96 6.26
CA LEU A 300 -15.16 -15.51 4.93
C LEU A 300 -15.89 -16.85 4.72
N CYS A 301 -15.76 -17.76 5.69
CA CYS A 301 -16.40 -19.08 5.64
C CYS A 301 -17.94 -18.97 5.71
N GLY A 302 -18.46 -18.10 6.59
CA GLY A 302 -19.90 -17.88 6.72
C GLY A 302 -20.55 -17.31 5.46
N ASP A 303 -19.89 -16.37 4.79
CA ASP A 303 -20.36 -15.79 3.54
C ASP A 303 -20.38 -16.85 2.42
N ALA A 304 -19.31 -17.67 2.30
CA ALA A 304 -19.25 -18.76 1.31
C ALA A 304 -20.28 -19.87 1.55
N ILE A 305 -20.49 -20.28 2.81
CA ILE A 305 -21.54 -21.25 3.17
C ILE A 305 -22.93 -20.67 2.86
N SER A 306 -23.13 -19.36 3.06
CA SER A 306 -24.38 -18.68 2.71
C SER A 306 -24.64 -18.69 1.20
N VAL A 307 -23.60 -18.52 0.38
CA VAL A 307 -23.70 -18.69 -1.09
C VAL A 307 -24.12 -20.11 -1.45
N LEU A 308 -23.47 -21.15 -0.89
CA LEU A 308 -23.89 -22.54 -1.12
C LEU A 308 -25.33 -22.82 -0.69
N GLY A 309 -25.79 -22.11 0.35
CA GLY A 309 -27.15 -22.16 0.87
C GLY A 309 -28.18 -21.30 0.12
N LYS A 310 -27.80 -20.65 -1.00
CA LYS A 310 -28.64 -19.71 -1.77
C LYS A 310 -29.17 -18.52 -0.93
N LYS A 311 -28.40 -18.10 0.07
CA LYS A 311 -28.68 -16.96 0.97
C LYS A 311 -27.56 -15.92 0.97
N GLY A 312 -26.56 -16.08 0.10
CA GLY A 312 -25.42 -15.18 -0.02
C GLY A 312 -25.76 -13.88 -0.77
N ALA A 313 -24.80 -12.95 -0.78
CA ALA A 313 -24.92 -11.69 -1.51
C ALA A 313 -24.91 -11.87 -3.05
N VAL A 314 -24.41 -13.00 -3.52
CA VAL A 314 -24.32 -13.41 -4.93
C VAL A 314 -24.65 -14.90 -5.04
N ASN A 315 -25.03 -15.35 -6.24
CA ASN A 315 -25.34 -16.75 -6.52
C ASN A 315 -24.10 -17.53 -6.96
N ALA A 316 -24.07 -18.84 -6.69
CA ALA A 316 -23.03 -19.71 -7.24
C ALA A 316 -23.13 -19.86 -8.78
N PRO A 317 -22.02 -19.91 -9.52
CA PRO A 317 -20.63 -19.84 -9.06
C PRO A 317 -20.30 -18.42 -8.61
N ALA A 318 -19.71 -18.29 -7.43
CA ALA A 318 -19.44 -16.99 -6.82
C ALA A 318 -17.97 -16.82 -6.49
N ALA A 319 -17.49 -15.59 -6.61
CA ALA A 319 -16.22 -15.14 -6.08
C ALA A 319 -16.46 -14.00 -5.08
N LEU A 320 -15.97 -14.18 -3.86
CA LEU A 320 -16.02 -13.17 -2.81
C LEU A 320 -14.60 -12.65 -2.58
N VAL A 321 -14.37 -11.37 -2.77
CA VAL A 321 -13.05 -10.74 -2.68
C VAL A 321 -13.02 -9.79 -1.48
N TYR A 322 -12.02 -9.95 -0.63
CA TYR A 322 -11.79 -9.12 0.56
C TYR A 322 -10.33 -8.70 0.60
N PHE A 323 -10.07 -7.57 1.23
CA PHE A 323 -8.73 -7.02 1.40
C PHE A 323 -8.62 -6.37 2.78
N GLY A 324 -7.40 -6.25 3.31
CA GLY A 324 -7.15 -5.64 4.61
C GLY A 324 -5.98 -6.30 5.33
N GLU A 325 -5.88 -6.11 6.64
CA GLU A 325 -4.85 -6.75 7.47
C GLU A 325 -5.48 -7.50 8.65
N SER A 326 -4.90 -8.67 8.94
CA SER A 326 -5.33 -9.47 10.09
C SER A 326 -4.23 -9.57 11.14
N MET A 327 -4.65 -9.67 12.40
CA MET A 327 -3.72 -9.88 13.52
C MET A 327 -3.78 -11.33 14.02
N VAL A 328 -2.61 -11.89 14.32
CA VAL A 328 -2.43 -13.17 15.00
C VAL A 328 -1.65 -12.93 16.29
N ASN A 329 -2.27 -13.20 17.44
CA ASN A 329 -1.60 -13.18 18.73
C ASN A 329 -0.85 -14.51 18.93
N VAL A 330 0.39 -14.59 18.45
CA VAL A 330 1.19 -15.82 18.48
C VAL A 330 1.51 -16.22 19.92
N SER A 331 1.11 -17.42 20.33
CA SER A 331 1.45 -18.01 21.63
C SER A 331 2.18 -19.36 21.54
N GLY A 332 2.43 -19.85 20.32
CA GLY A 332 3.19 -21.07 20.04
C GLY A 332 4.59 -20.77 19.49
N SER A 333 5.37 -21.84 19.29
CA SER A 333 6.74 -21.79 18.74
C SER A 333 6.83 -22.31 17.30
N GLY A 334 5.70 -22.51 16.63
CA GLY A 334 5.63 -22.95 15.24
C GLY A 334 6.07 -21.88 14.25
N LYS A 335 6.10 -22.27 12.96
CA LYS A 335 6.42 -21.39 11.84
C LYS A 335 5.14 -21.10 11.02
N GLY A 336 4.95 -19.85 10.62
CA GLY A 336 3.82 -19.44 9.79
C GLY A 336 3.68 -17.93 9.74
N GLY A 337 2.70 -17.46 8.97
CA GLY A 337 2.26 -16.08 8.93
C GLY A 337 0.74 -15.96 9.08
N ARG A 338 0.23 -14.72 9.03
CA ARG A 338 -1.19 -14.43 9.26
C ARG A 338 -2.07 -15.02 8.15
N ASN A 339 -1.63 -14.97 6.89
CA ASN A 339 -2.37 -15.51 5.76
C ASN A 339 -2.39 -17.04 5.77
N GLN A 340 -1.24 -17.67 6.05
CA GLN A 340 -1.16 -19.12 6.26
C GLN A 340 -2.05 -19.56 7.44
N HIS A 341 -2.00 -18.86 8.57
CA HIS A 341 -2.83 -19.18 9.73
C HIS A 341 -4.33 -19.01 9.44
N LEU A 342 -4.70 -17.96 8.69
CA LEU A 342 -6.06 -17.72 8.23
C LEU A 342 -6.54 -18.85 7.31
N ALA A 343 -5.73 -19.24 6.32
CA ALA A 343 -6.05 -20.31 5.39
C ALA A 343 -6.27 -21.66 6.11
N LEU A 344 -5.40 -22.03 7.06
CA LEU A 344 -5.59 -23.23 7.88
C LEU A 344 -6.87 -23.15 8.73
N THR A 345 -7.12 -22.01 9.39
CA THR A 345 -8.35 -21.79 10.17
C THR A 345 -9.60 -21.92 9.30
N ALA A 346 -9.55 -21.38 8.08
CA ALA A 346 -10.64 -21.47 7.14
C ALA A 346 -10.84 -22.90 6.63
N ALA A 347 -9.77 -23.61 6.29
CA ALA A 347 -9.82 -25.00 5.81
C ALA A 347 -10.53 -25.93 6.82
N ILE A 348 -10.24 -25.77 8.12
CA ILE A 348 -10.95 -26.47 9.19
C ILE A 348 -12.44 -26.08 9.23
N SER A 349 -12.73 -24.79 9.09
CA SER A 349 -14.11 -24.25 9.17
C SER A 349 -15.00 -24.69 8.00
N ILE A 350 -14.42 -24.86 6.79
CA ILE A 350 -15.15 -25.28 5.58
C ILE A 350 -15.07 -26.78 5.32
N GLU A 351 -14.51 -27.57 6.23
CA GLU A 351 -14.37 -29.03 6.07
C GLU A 351 -15.72 -29.67 5.68
N GLY A 352 -15.75 -30.37 4.54
CA GLY A 352 -16.96 -31.02 4.03
C GLY A 352 -18.01 -30.09 3.40
N GLN A 353 -17.84 -28.76 3.45
CA GLN A 353 -18.71 -27.78 2.81
C GLN A 353 -18.32 -27.61 1.33
N HIS A 354 -18.80 -28.50 0.47
CA HIS A 354 -18.39 -28.54 -0.94
C HIS A 354 -19.36 -27.81 -1.90
N PRO A 355 -18.85 -27.19 -2.98
CA PRO A 355 -17.43 -26.92 -3.29
C PRO A 355 -17.01 -25.47 -2.90
N ILE A 356 -16.05 -25.34 -1.98
CA ILE A 356 -15.47 -24.04 -1.56
C ILE A 356 -13.94 -24.12 -1.66
N SER A 357 -13.32 -23.10 -2.24
CA SER A 357 -11.87 -22.86 -2.20
C SER A 357 -11.58 -21.45 -1.67
N LEU A 358 -10.43 -21.27 -1.04
CA LEU A 358 -9.99 -20.00 -0.49
C LEU A 358 -8.51 -19.79 -0.78
N LEU A 359 -8.18 -18.58 -1.26
CA LEU A 359 -6.83 -18.03 -1.32
C LEU A 359 -6.68 -16.99 -0.20
N SER A 360 -5.60 -17.08 0.56
CA SER A 360 -5.15 -16.06 1.51
C SER A 360 -3.74 -15.66 1.12
N PHE A 361 -3.51 -14.38 0.82
CA PHE A 361 -2.30 -13.91 0.14
C PHE A 361 -1.80 -12.57 0.67
N ALA A 362 -0.53 -12.52 1.07
CA ALA A 362 0.22 -11.30 1.33
C ALA A 362 0.71 -10.72 0.01
N THR A 363 0.27 -9.51 -0.33
CA THR A 363 0.54 -8.93 -1.65
C THR A 363 2.01 -8.61 -1.91
N ASP A 364 2.80 -8.42 -0.85
CA ASP A 364 4.25 -8.22 -0.90
C ASP A 364 5.05 -9.51 -1.18
N GLY A 365 4.37 -10.65 -1.18
CA GLY A 365 4.95 -11.98 -1.41
C GLY A 365 5.52 -12.65 -0.16
N VAL A 366 5.37 -12.06 1.04
CA VAL A 366 5.99 -12.56 2.27
C VAL A 366 4.98 -12.56 3.43
N ASP A 367 4.63 -13.75 3.92
CA ASP A 367 3.71 -13.94 5.03
C ASP A 367 4.45 -14.47 6.27
N GLY A 368 4.66 -13.58 7.25
CA GLY A 368 5.43 -13.89 8.46
C GLY A 368 6.92 -14.16 8.19
N PRO A 369 7.66 -14.78 9.13
CA PRO A 369 9.05 -15.17 8.94
C PRO A 369 9.19 -16.43 8.06
N THR A 370 8.60 -16.41 6.86
CA THR A 370 8.56 -17.53 5.92
C THR A 370 8.94 -17.11 4.50
N ASP A 371 9.14 -18.08 3.62
CA ASP A 371 9.37 -17.91 2.18
C ASP A 371 8.07 -18.06 1.35
N ALA A 372 6.91 -17.96 1.99
CA ALA A 372 5.61 -18.08 1.37
C ALA A 372 4.83 -16.77 1.51
N ALA A 373 4.02 -16.45 0.51
CA ALA A 373 3.08 -15.34 0.51
C ALA A 373 1.74 -15.69 1.17
N GLY A 374 1.47 -16.97 1.43
CA GLY A 374 0.18 -17.42 1.94
C GLY A 374 -0.14 -18.85 1.54
N ALA A 375 -1.42 -19.17 1.35
CA ALA A 375 -1.87 -20.51 0.96
C ALA A 375 -3.21 -20.53 0.19
N ILE A 376 -3.37 -21.57 -0.64
CA ILE A 376 -4.65 -21.94 -1.26
C ILE A 376 -5.18 -23.22 -0.61
N VAL A 377 -6.39 -23.17 -0.06
CA VAL A 377 -7.06 -24.32 0.55
C VAL A 377 -8.44 -24.55 -0.05
N ASN A 378 -8.99 -25.74 0.15
CA ASN A 378 -10.37 -26.03 -0.24
C ASN A 378 -11.05 -26.92 0.80
N SER A 379 -12.36 -27.15 0.63
CA SER A 379 -13.15 -27.92 1.59
C SER A 379 -12.79 -29.39 1.72
N LYS A 380 -11.84 -29.91 0.92
CA LYS A 380 -11.23 -31.25 1.07
C LYS A 380 -9.84 -31.24 1.72
N THR A 381 -9.19 -30.09 1.88
CA THR A 381 -7.78 -30.00 2.35
C THR A 381 -7.58 -30.73 3.67
N THR A 382 -8.40 -30.44 4.68
CA THR A 382 -8.27 -31.09 6.00
C THR A 382 -8.69 -32.56 5.98
N LEU A 383 -9.69 -32.93 5.17
CA LEU A 383 -10.05 -34.35 4.95
C LEU A 383 -8.89 -35.14 4.33
N ALA A 384 -8.13 -34.54 3.42
CA ALA A 384 -6.92 -35.14 2.84
C ALA A 384 -5.80 -35.24 3.88
N ALA A 385 -5.59 -34.21 4.70
CA ALA A 385 -4.61 -34.22 5.79
C ALA A 385 -4.88 -35.37 6.78
N ARG A 386 -6.13 -35.54 7.22
CA ARG A 386 -6.51 -36.62 8.15
C ARG A 386 -6.29 -38.02 7.55
N LYS A 387 -6.48 -38.20 6.24
CA LYS A 387 -6.13 -39.47 5.56
C LYS A 387 -4.62 -39.76 5.61
N GLN A 388 -3.79 -38.73 5.68
CA GLN A 388 -2.35 -38.83 5.89
C GLN A 388 -1.96 -38.89 7.39
N LYS A 389 -2.94 -38.99 8.30
CA LYS A 389 -2.76 -38.97 9.77
C LYS A 389 -2.18 -37.65 10.29
N LEU A 390 -2.40 -36.56 9.57
CA LEU A 390 -2.12 -35.21 10.03
C LEU A 390 -3.39 -34.64 10.69
N GLU A 391 -3.25 -34.09 11.89
CA GLU A 391 -4.34 -33.44 12.61
C GLU A 391 -4.21 -31.91 12.48
N PRO A 392 -5.01 -31.25 11.62
CA PRO A 392 -4.90 -29.81 11.33
C PRO A 392 -4.96 -28.94 12.59
N GLU A 393 -5.78 -29.31 13.58
CA GLU A 393 -5.92 -28.58 14.83
C GLU A 393 -4.62 -28.50 15.64
N ASN A 394 -3.77 -29.53 15.56
CA ASN A 394 -2.48 -29.54 16.27
C ASN A 394 -1.53 -28.49 15.69
N TYR A 395 -1.48 -28.37 14.36
CA TYR A 395 -0.67 -27.34 13.68
C TYR A 395 -1.22 -25.94 13.98
N LEU A 396 -2.55 -25.78 13.99
CA LEU A 396 -3.17 -24.49 14.31
C LEU A 396 -2.85 -24.05 15.75
N GLN A 397 -2.98 -24.96 16.74
CA GLN A 397 -2.66 -24.68 18.14
C GLN A 397 -1.16 -24.41 18.38
N ALA A 398 -0.30 -25.05 17.61
CA ALA A 398 1.15 -24.84 17.66
C ALA A 398 1.62 -23.57 16.94
N TYR A 399 0.72 -22.86 16.23
CA TYR A 399 1.05 -21.77 15.30
C TYR A 399 2.02 -22.21 14.21
N ASP A 400 1.86 -23.44 13.72
CA ASP A 400 2.74 -24.11 12.77
C ASP A 400 2.08 -24.30 11.40
N SER A 401 1.37 -23.26 10.92
CA SER A 401 0.63 -23.32 9.66
C SER A 401 1.53 -23.54 8.45
N TYR A 402 2.78 -23.05 8.48
CA TYR A 402 3.74 -23.24 7.39
C TYR A 402 3.97 -24.73 7.10
N HIS A 403 4.32 -25.53 8.11
CA HIS A 403 4.61 -26.96 7.89
C HIS A 403 3.36 -27.77 7.55
N PHE A 404 2.17 -27.37 8.04
CA PHE A 404 0.92 -27.96 7.57
C PHE A 404 0.75 -27.75 6.06
N HIS A 405 0.89 -26.50 5.61
CA HIS A 405 0.69 -26.17 4.20
C HIS A 405 1.78 -26.77 3.31
N GLU A 406 3.00 -26.90 3.81
CA GLU A 406 4.11 -27.58 3.12
C GLU A 406 3.78 -29.05 2.89
N GLN A 407 3.30 -29.77 3.91
CA GLN A 407 2.92 -31.18 3.79
C GLN A 407 1.69 -31.40 2.90
N MET A 408 0.78 -30.44 2.88
CA MET A 408 -0.43 -30.49 2.06
C MET A 408 -0.25 -29.89 0.65
N GLU A 409 0.95 -29.39 0.32
CA GLU A 409 1.27 -28.73 -0.95
C GLU A 409 0.30 -27.58 -1.28
N THR A 410 0.00 -26.77 -0.26
CA THR A 410 -0.96 -25.65 -0.36
C THR A 410 -0.31 -24.27 -0.20
N LEU A 411 1.00 -24.22 0.06
CA LEU A 411 1.75 -22.96 0.14
C LEU A 411 1.76 -22.22 -1.20
N ILE A 412 1.62 -20.91 -1.12
CA ILE A 412 1.92 -20.01 -2.24
C ILE A 412 3.29 -19.42 -2.01
N LYS A 413 4.25 -19.82 -2.83
CA LYS A 413 5.61 -19.27 -2.81
C LYS A 413 5.80 -18.40 -4.03
N THR A 414 6.01 -17.12 -3.77
CA THR A 414 6.38 -16.13 -4.78
C THR A 414 7.77 -15.60 -4.44
N ASN A 415 8.40 -14.88 -5.37
CA ASN A 415 9.44 -13.94 -4.97
C ASN A 415 8.78 -12.70 -4.34
N PRO A 416 9.52 -11.86 -3.60
CA PRO A 416 9.02 -10.56 -3.18
C PRO A 416 8.50 -9.79 -4.40
N THR A 417 7.24 -9.34 -4.33
CA THR A 417 6.56 -8.71 -5.47
C THR A 417 6.93 -7.24 -5.63
N GLY A 418 7.45 -6.63 -4.56
CA GLY A 418 7.77 -5.20 -4.51
C GLY A 418 6.56 -4.30 -4.21
N ASN A 419 5.35 -4.87 -4.13
CA ASN A 419 4.09 -4.15 -3.90
C ASN A 419 3.44 -4.62 -2.60
N ASN A 420 3.37 -3.77 -1.57
CA ASN A 420 2.67 -4.09 -0.33
C ASN A 420 1.34 -3.34 -0.25
N LEU A 421 0.26 -4.00 -0.67
CA LEU A 421 -1.11 -3.52 -0.62
C LEU A 421 -1.95 -4.35 0.36
N MET A 422 -1.36 -4.71 1.51
CA MET A 422 -1.97 -5.52 2.56
C MET A 422 -2.23 -6.98 2.13
N ASP A 423 -3.17 -7.65 2.79
CA ASP A 423 -3.59 -9.01 2.46
C ASP A 423 -4.79 -9.02 1.52
N LEU A 424 -4.84 -9.99 0.61
CA LEU A 424 -5.96 -10.29 -0.28
C LEU A 424 -6.55 -11.66 0.05
N GLN A 425 -7.88 -11.73 0.19
CA GLN A 425 -8.62 -12.96 0.45
C GLN A 425 -9.64 -13.19 -0.67
N VAL A 426 -9.55 -14.32 -1.36
CA VAL A 426 -10.48 -14.71 -2.43
C VAL A 426 -11.15 -16.02 -2.08
N VAL A 427 -12.48 -16.03 -2.04
CA VAL A 427 -13.26 -17.23 -1.74
C VAL A 427 -14.14 -17.59 -2.93
N LEU A 428 -13.90 -18.77 -3.49
CA LEU A 428 -14.68 -19.32 -4.61
C LEU A 428 -15.68 -20.34 -4.08
N ALA A 429 -16.96 -20.15 -4.38
CA ALA A 429 -18.04 -21.06 -4.03
C ALA A 429 -18.76 -21.53 -5.30
N GLY A 430 -18.68 -22.83 -5.58
CA GLY A 430 -19.28 -23.41 -6.79
C GLY A 430 -20.74 -23.83 -6.58
N LYS A 431 -21.36 -24.38 -7.62
CA LYS A 431 -22.76 -24.84 -7.54
C LYS A 431 -22.82 -26.09 -6.66
N ARG A 432 -23.68 -26.07 -5.63
CA ARG A 432 -24.01 -27.29 -4.89
C ARG A 432 -24.73 -28.23 -5.84
N SER A 433 -24.14 -29.39 -6.12
CA SER A 433 -24.86 -30.46 -6.82
C SER A 433 -26.01 -30.91 -5.94
N GLU A 434 -27.23 -30.86 -6.47
CA GLU A 434 -28.45 -31.36 -5.80
C GLU A 434 -28.35 -32.86 -5.48
#